data_AF-G3TWH9-F1
#
_entry.id   AF-G3TWH9-F1
#
_cell.length_a   1.000
_cell.length_b   1.000
_cell.length_c   1.000
_cell.angle_alpha   90.00
_cell.angle_beta   90.00
_cell.angle_gamma   90.00
#
_symmetry.space_group_name_H-M   'P 1'
#
loop_
_entity.id
_entity.type
_entity.pdbx_description
1 polymer ?
#
loop_
_entity_poly.entity_id
_entity_poly.type
_entity_poly.pdbx_seq_one_letter_code
_entity_poly.pdbx_strand_id
1 'polypeptide(L)'
;MNISESLGPGTVLEPFPFNCTSSAPTLELLYVQPPTTFFNPPSLRRQGSYYVGMVTFSSSVRLDALAVNHYRLQLRFKCGIHVTEGPLFLDVQRDPSHVQCAGRFASPAGEIIEVPETVTPGARLYTLLLPGLELKGAQMSITSAQDPSYFPGSFSINQQGWLQAPAQGLKGQSQKVSMTWDLGGIHGLGMQWVETLPPGDFFVLGILD
;
A
#
# COMPACT_ATOMS: atom_id res chain seq x y z
N MET A 1 -14.70 -15.54 8.16
CA MET A 1 -13.85 -15.30 9.35
C MET A 1 -13.12 -14.00 9.16
N ASN A 2 -12.92 -13.21 10.21
CA ASN A 2 -12.25 -11.92 10.11
C ASN A 2 -10.76 -12.06 10.43
N ILE A 3 -9.89 -11.52 9.59
CA ILE A 3 -8.43 -11.57 9.74
C ILE A 3 -7.82 -10.19 9.56
N SER A 4 -6.69 -9.93 10.22
CA SER A 4 -5.94 -8.69 10.05
C SER A 4 -5.09 -8.72 8.79
N GLU A 5 -4.98 -7.61 8.06
CA GLU A 5 -4.04 -7.48 6.93
C GLU A 5 -2.56 -7.53 7.35
N SER A 6 -2.27 -7.40 8.65
CA SER A 6 -0.92 -7.52 9.21
C SER A 6 -0.46 -8.97 9.43
N LEU A 7 -1.32 -9.96 9.18
CA LEU A 7 -0.93 -11.37 9.31
C LEU A 7 0.08 -11.79 8.24
N GLY A 8 1.13 -12.47 8.68
CA GLY A 8 2.28 -12.83 7.86
C GLY A 8 2.35 -14.31 7.46
N PRO A 9 3.44 -14.71 6.79
CA PRO A 9 3.69 -16.10 6.42
C PRO A 9 3.61 -17.06 7.61
N GLY A 10 3.04 -18.24 7.38
CA GLY A 10 2.95 -19.29 8.40
C GLY A 10 1.84 -19.12 9.43
N THR A 11 1.13 -17.98 9.44
CA THR A 11 -0.05 -17.83 10.30
C THR A 11 -1.10 -18.88 9.93
N VAL A 12 -1.64 -19.54 10.95
CA VAL A 12 -2.69 -20.55 10.83
C VAL A 12 -4.05 -19.85 10.89
N LEU A 13 -4.90 -20.10 9.89
CA LEU A 13 -6.30 -19.69 9.93
C LEU A 13 -7.04 -20.42 11.06
N GLU A 14 -8.22 -19.91 11.43
CA GLU A 14 -9.05 -20.57 12.45
C GLU A 14 -9.24 -22.07 12.10
N PRO A 15 -8.80 -22.99 12.97
CA PRO A 15 -8.88 -24.42 12.68
C PRO A 15 -10.33 -24.89 12.64
N PHE A 16 -10.66 -25.78 11.71
CA PHE A 16 -12.03 -26.25 11.50
C PHE A 16 -12.13 -27.77 11.70
N PRO A 17 -13.11 -28.25 12.50
CA PRO A 17 -13.23 -29.66 12.84
C PRO A 17 -13.98 -30.46 11.75
N PHE A 18 -13.57 -31.70 11.54
CA PHE A 18 -14.23 -32.69 10.69
C PHE A 18 -14.44 -34.00 11.43
N ASN A 19 -15.65 -34.53 11.30
CA ASN A 19 -15.97 -35.87 11.77
C ASN A 19 -15.70 -36.87 10.64
N CYS A 20 -14.80 -37.83 10.90
CA CYS A 20 -14.52 -38.92 9.98
C CYS A 20 -14.14 -40.18 10.77
N THR A 21 -14.89 -41.26 10.55
CA THR A 21 -14.66 -42.57 11.16
C THR A 21 -13.88 -43.52 10.25
N SER A 22 -13.71 -43.16 8.97
CA SER A 22 -12.99 -43.95 7.97
C SER A 22 -11.46 -43.75 8.07
N SER A 23 -10.71 -44.71 7.54
CA SER A 23 -9.24 -44.65 7.49
C SER A 23 -8.77 -43.68 6.40
N ALA A 24 -7.99 -42.68 6.81
CA ALA A 24 -7.29 -41.68 5.98
C ALA A 24 -8.19 -40.66 5.23
N PRO A 25 -8.76 -39.65 5.93
CA PRO A 25 -9.38 -38.53 5.26
C PRO A 25 -8.37 -37.63 4.55
N THR A 26 -8.81 -36.95 3.50
CA THR A 26 -8.04 -35.91 2.81
C THR A 26 -8.78 -34.58 2.81
N LEU A 27 -8.00 -33.49 2.79
CA LEU A 27 -8.49 -32.14 2.65
C LEU A 27 -7.67 -31.46 1.56
N GLU A 28 -8.34 -30.85 0.61
CA GLU A 28 -7.75 -30.24 -0.58
C GLU A 28 -8.29 -28.82 -0.75
N LEU A 29 -7.43 -27.92 -1.21
CA LEU A 29 -7.81 -26.60 -1.67
C LEU A 29 -7.94 -26.65 -3.19
N LEU A 30 -9.17 -26.50 -3.70
CA LEU A 30 -9.46 -26.61 -5.13
C LEU A 30 -9.09 -25.31 -5.85
N TYR A 31 -9.58 -24.18 -5.35
CA TYR A 31 -9.29 -22.86 -5.90
C TYR A 31 -9.53 -21.75 -4.89
N VAL A 32 -9.01 -20.57 -5.19
CA VAL A 32 -9.15 -19.35 -4.40
C VAL A 32 -9.71 -18.24 -5.28
N GLN A 33 -10.63 -17.45 -4.74
CA GLN A 33 -11.19 -16.26 -5.38
C GLN A 33 -11.04 -15.04 -4.46
N PRO A 34 -10.44 -13.94 -4.94
CA PRO A 34 -9.72 -13.81 -6.21
C PRO A 34 -8.48 -14.74 -6.29
N PRO A 35 -8.00 -15.09 -7.50
CA PRO A 35 -6.83 -15.97 -7.66
C PRO A 35 -5.59 -15.40 -6.98
N THR A 36 -4.95 -16.19 -6.13
CA THR A 36 -3.73 -15.81 -5.40
C THR A 36 -2.94 -17.04 -4.96
N THR A 37 -1.66 -16.85 -4.62
CA THR A 37 -0.77 -17.86 -4.05
C THR A 37 -0.63 -17.75 -2.52
N PHE A 38 -1.46 -16.92 -1.87
CA PHE A 38 -1.34 -16.60 -0.43
C PHE A 38 -1.60 -17.77 0.51
N PHE A 39 -2.23 -18.84 0.05
CA PHE A 39 -2.65 -19.96 0.88
C PHE A 39 -1.84 -21.21 0.55
N ASN A 40 -1.26 -21.85 1.57
CA ASN A 40 -0.63 -23.15 1.41
C ASN A 40 -1.69 -24.25 1.26
N PRO A 41 -1.31 -25.42 0.69
CA PRO A 41 -2.15 -26.60 0.72
C PRO A 41 -2.60 -26.92 2.15
N PRO A 42 -3.89 -27.25 2.36
CA PRO A 42 -4.40 -27.54 3.68
C PRO A 42 -3.79 -28.82 4.25
N SER A 43 -3.76 -28.90 5.58
CA SER A 43 -3.33 -30.09 6.32
C SER A 43 -4.44 -30.58 7.24
N LEU A 44 -4.44 -31.88 7.52
CA LEU A 44 -5.34 -32.51 8.48
C LEU A 44 -4.53 -33.14 9.60
N ARG A 45 -4.92 -32.86 10.84
CA ARG A 45 -4.36 -33.48 12.03
C ARG A 45 -5.45 -34.21 12.80
N ARG A 46 -5.21 -35.48 13.16
CA ARG A 46 -6.12 -36.23 14.02
C ARG A 46 -6.05 -35.71 15.45
N GLN A 47 -7.19 -35.39 16.05
CA GLN A 47 -7.32 -34.95 17.42
C GLN A 47 -8.41 -35.75 18.13
N GLY A 48 -8.00 -36.79 18.87
CA GLY A 48 -8.93 -37.71 19.52
C GLY A 48 -9.80 -38.46 18.49
N SER A 49 -11.11 -38.22 18.51
CA SER A 49 -12.11 -38.86 17.65
C SER A 49 -12.42 -38.09 16.36
N TYR A 50 -11.87 -36.88 16.18
CA TYR A 50 -12.12 -36.04 15.01
C TYR A 50 -10.80 -35.61 14.34
N TYR A 51 -10.91 -34.95 13.19
CA TYR A 51 -9.79 -34.34 12.48
C TYR A 51 -9.92 -32.83 12.49
N VAL A 52 -8.80 -32.13 12.54
CA VAL A 52 -8.74 -30.68 12.45
C VAL A 52 -8.06 -30.30 11.16
N GLY A 53 -8.78 -29.55 10.32
CA GLY A 53 -8.26 -28.92 9.13
C GLY A 53 -7.54 -27.62 9.48
N MET A 54 -6.37 -27.42 8.88
CA MET A 54 -5.57 -26.22 9.02
C MET A 54 -5.16 -25.72 7.66
N VAL A 55 -5.35 -24.42 7.43
CA VAL A 55 -4.84 -23.69 6.27
C VAL A 55 -3.89 -22.63 6.82
N THR A 56 -2.75 -22.45 6.17
CA THR A 56 -1.75 -21.46 6.59
C THR A 56 -1.43 -20.49 5.45
N PHE A 57 -0.98 -19.29 5.80
CA PHE A 57 -0.47 -18.36 4.80
C PHE A 57 0.90 -18.80 4.27
N SER A 58 1.08 -18.66 2.96
CA SER A 58 2.35 -18.93 2.27
C SER A 58 3.36 -17.80 2.47
N SER A 59 4.60 -18.01 2.04
CA SER A 59 5.65 -16.98 2.04
C SER A 59 5.31 -15.78 1.15
N SER A 60 4.44 -15.95 0.16
CA SER A 60 4.01 -14.89 -0.76
C SER A 60 2.88 -14.01 -0.23
N VAL A 61 2.37 -14.27 0.98
CA VAL A 61 1.22 -13.53 1.50
C VAL A 61 1.52 -12.03 1.57
N ARG A 62 0.60 -11.25 0.98
CA ARG A 62 0.59 -9.79 0.94
C ARG A 62 -0.86 -9.33 1.04
N LEU A 63 -1.42 -9.43 2.24
CA LEU A 63 -2.79 -8.98 2.48
C LEU A 63 -2.82 -7.45 2.44
N ASP A 64 -3.84 -6.92 1.76
CA ASP A 64 -4.14 -5.51 1.65
C ASP A 64 -5.66 -5.38 1.59
N ALA A 65 -6.28 -4.91 2.67
CA ALA A 65 -7.73 -4.80 2.76
C ALA A 65 -8.30 -3.70 1.86
N LEU A 66 -7.47 -2.81 1.32
CA LEU A 66 -7.88 -1.84 0.29
C LEU A 66 -7.95 -2.47 -1.10
N ALA A 67 -7.02 -3.37 -1.41
CA ALA A 67 -6.99 -4.05 -2.70
C ALA A 67 -7.97 -5.23 -2.76
N VAL A 68 -7.94 -6.10 -1.75
CA VAL A 68 -8.83 -7.27 -1.64
C VAL A 68 -9.21 -7.48 -0.18
N ASN A 69 -10.47 -7.17 0.12
CA ASN A 69 -11.04 -7.33 1.45
C ASN A 69 -11.76 -8.68 1.67
N HIS A 70 -11.92 -9.51 0.64
CA HIS A 70 -12.66 -10.76 0.74
C HIS A 70 -12.02 -11.88 -0.10
N TYR A 71 -11.80 -13.04 0.53
CA TYR A 71 -11.34 -14.25 -0.13
C TYR A 71 -12.31 -15.41 0.10
N ARG A 72 -12.58 -16.17 -0.97
CA ARG A 72 -13.29 -17.44 -0.95
C ARG A 72 -12.34 -18.56 -1.32
N LEU A 73 -12.11 -19.49 -0.40
CA LEU A 73 -11.35 -20.72 -0.63
C LEU A 73 -12.33 -21.86 -0.82
N GLN A 74 -12.32 -22.51 -1.97
CA GLN A 74 -13.13 -23.71 -2.19
C GLN A 74 -12.35 -24.93 -1.70
N LEU A 75 -12.84 -25.58 -0.65
CA LEU A 75 -12.23 -26.76 -0.04
C LEU A 75 -13.00 -28.02 -0.43
N ARG A 76 -12.27 -29.13 -0.55
CA ARG A 76 -12.81 -30.48 -0.70
C ARG A 76 -12.31 -31.35 0.43
N PHE A 77 -13.24 -31.87 1.22
CA PHE A 77 -12.98 -32.86 2.26
C PHE A 77 -13.47 -34.23 1.80
N LYS A 78 -12.63 -35.25 1.94
CA LYS A 78 -12.97 -36.64 1.61
C LYS A 78 -12.77 -37.53 2.82
N CYS A 79 -13.80 -38.27 3.19
CA CYS A 79 -13.77 -39.29 4.24
C CYS A 79 -14.27 -40.62 3.66
N GLY A 80 -13.33 -41.50 3.27
CA GLY A 80 -13.66 -42.73 2.55
C GLY A 80 -14.33 -42.44 1.21
N ILE A 81 -15.59 -42.86 1.06
CA ILE A 81 -16.41 -42.61 -0.15
C ILE A 81 -17.15 -41.28 -0.12
N HIS A 82 -17.26 -40.65 1.06
CA HIS A 82 -18.01 -39.41 1.20
C HIS A 82 -17.11 -38.22 0.85
N VAL A 83 -17.61 -37.36 -0.03
CA VAL A 83 -16.95 -36.14 -0.46
C VAL A 83 -17.86 -34.96 -0.12
N THR A 84 -17.30 -33.99 0.58
CA THR A 84 -17.96 -32.74 0.94
C THR A 84 -17.14 -31.59 0.40
N GLU A 85 -17.78 -30.68 -0.33
CA GLU A 85 -17.16 -29.45 -0.81
C GLU A 85 -17.83 -28.24 -0.19
N GLY A 86 -17.05 -27.21 0.12
CA GLY A 86 -17.59 -26.02 0.73
C GLY A 86 -16.64 -24.83 0.66
N PRO A 87 -17.19 -23.61 0.66
CA PRO A 87 -16.38 -22.39 0.74
C PRO A 87 -15.96 -22.10 2.18
N LEU A 88 -14.70 -21.69 2.33
CA LEU A 88 -14.21 -20.95 3.49
C LEU A 88 -14.08 -19.48 3.11
N PHE A 89 -14.80 -18.61 3.81
CA PHE A 89 -14.78 -17.16 3.57
C PHE A 89 -13.85 -16.46 4.56
N LEU A 90 -12.99 -15.58 4.06
CA LEU A 90 -12.11 -14.74 4.85
C LEU A 90 -12.34 -13.28 4.49
N ASP A 91 -12.54 -12.46 5.51
CA ASP A 91 -12.71 -11.02 5.38
C ASP A 91 -11.48 -10.34 5.99
N VAL A 92 -10.72 -9.63 5.15
CA VAL A 92 -9.51 -8.92 5.55
C VAL A 92 -9.90 -7.57 6.11
N GLN A 93 -9.51 -7.32 7.35
CA GLN A 93 -9.73 -6.07 8.06
C GLN A 93 -8.46 -5.26 8.02
N ARG A 94 -8.62 -3.94 7.85
CA ARG A 94 -7.50 -3.02 7.98
C ARG A 94 -6.92 -3.08 9.38
N ASP A 95 -5.60 -2.96 9.46
CA ASP A 95 -4.89 -2.80 10.71
C ASP A 95 -4.31 -1.39 10.76
N PRO A 96 -4.97 -0.44 11.45
CA PRO A 96 -4.49 0.92 11.55
C PRO A 96 -3.10 1.00 12.20
N SER A 97 -2.71 0.01 13.02
CA SER A 97 -1.40 -0.03 13.67
C SER A 97 -0.30 -0.45 12.70
N HIS A 98 -0.64 -1.22 11.66
CA HIS A 98 0.28 -1.70 10.64
C HIS A 98 0.36 -0.70 9.47
N VAL A 99 1.46 0.05 9.39
CA VAL A 99 1.74 0.89 8.23
C VAL A 99 2.34 0.01 7.14
N GLN A 100 1.52 -0.46 6.21
CA GLN A 100 2.04 -0.90 4.92
C GLN A 100 2.63 0.33 4.25
N CYS A 101 3.90 0.28 3.84
CA CYS A 101 4.46 1.36 3.03
C CYS A 101 3.54 1.52 1.81
N ALA A 102 2.90 2.68 1.69
CA ALA A 102 2.17 3.01 0.49
C ALA A 102 3.12 2.78 -0.70
N GLY A 103 2.58 2.19 -1.78
CA GLY A 103 3.35 1.94 -2.99
C GLY A 103 4.07 3.20 -3.48
N ARG A 104 4.99 3.02 -4.42
CA ARG A 104 5.69 4.12 -5.08
C ARG A 104 4.69 5.18 -5.55
N PHE A 105 5.12 6.44 -5.61
CA PHE A 105 4.33 7.48 -6.25
C PHE A 105 3.81 7.02 -7.62
N ALA A 106 2.62 7.49 -8.00
CA ALA A 106 1.97 7.10 -9.25
C ALA A 106 2.87 7.30 -10.49
N SER A 107 3.85 8.19 -10.39
CA SER A 107 4.91 8.39 -11.37
C SER A 107 6.28 8.43 -10.66
N PRO A 108 7.28 7.66 -11.14
CA PRO A 108 8.68 7.84 -10.74
C PRO A 108 9.16 9.25 -11.07
N ALA A 109 8.84 9.75 -12.27
CA ALA A 109 9.23 11.08 -12.74
C ALA A 109 8.37 12.23 -12.19
N GLY A 110 7.63 11.99 -11.09
CA GLY A 110 6.73 12.97 -10.50
C GLY A 110 5.64 13.45 -11.49
N GLU A 111 4.92 14.49 -11.07
CA GLU A 111 3.99 15.26 -11.90
C GLU A 111 4.52 16.69 -12.00
N ILE A 112 4.53 17.25 -13.22
CA ILE A 112 4.91 18.63 -13.46
C ILE A 112 3.64 19.48 -13.35
N ILE A 113 3.65 20.45 -12.45
CA ILE A 113 2.56 21.40 -12.31
C ILE A 113 3.03 22.80 -12.74
N GLU A 114 2.21 23.44 -13.57
CA GLU A 114 2.42 24.81 -14.02
C GLU A 114 1.55 25.75 -13.20
N VAL A 115 2.15 26.77 -12.60
CA VAL A 115 1.46 27.71 -11.70
C VAL A 115 1.60 29.14 -12.23
N PRO A 116 0.48 29.88 -12.41
CA PRO A 116 0.54 31.26 -12.84
C PRO A 116 1.09 32.16 -11.72
N GLU A 117 1.86 33.18 -12.10
CA GLU A 117 2.41 34.13 -11.13
C GLU A 117 1.34 34.91 -10.34
N THR A 118 0.14 35.03 -10.90
CA THR A 118 -1.02 35.68 -10.28
C THR A 118 -1.73 34.82 -9.24
N VAL A 119 -1.21 33.63 -8.93
CA VAL A 119 -1.81 32.76 -7.92
C VAL A 119 -1.88 33.47 -6.58
N THR A 120 -3.01 33.31 -5.89
CA THR A 120 -3.21 33.92 -4.58
C THR A 120 -2.21 33.34 -3.58
N PRO A 121 -1.55 34.16 -2.74
CA PRO A 121 -0.66 33.65 -1.70
C PRO A 121 -1.34 32.61 -0.80
N GLY A 122 -0.64 31.50 -0.49
CA GLY A 122 -1.19 30.39 0.30
C GLY A 122 -2.23 29.52 -0.42
N ALA A 123 -2.56 29.82 -1.69
CA ALA A 123 -3.50 29.00 -2.45
C ALA A 123 -2.98 27.57 -2.61
N ARG A 124 -3.91 26.61 -2.61
CA ARG A 124 -3.60 25.21 -2.88
C ARG A 124 -3.26 25.04 -4.35
N LEU A 125 -2.05 24.57 -4.61
CA LEU A 125 -1.51 24.33 -5.94
C LEU A 125 -1.71 22.88 -6.39
N TYR A 126 -1.57 21.94 -5.45
CA TYR A 126 -1.65 20.52 -5.74
C TYR A 126 -2.09 19.73 -4.51
N THR A 127 -2.60 18.52 -4.72
CA THR A 127 -2.99 17.59 -3.65
C THR A 127 -2.29 16.26 -3.87
N LEU A 128 -1.42 15.89 -2.95
CA LEU A 128 -0.70 14.64 -2.97
C LEU A 128 -1.62 13.50 -2.53
N LEU A 129 -1.95 12.61 -3.46
CA LEU A 129 -2.79 11.45 -3.20
C LEU A 129 -1.91 10.25 -2.85
N LEU A 130 -1.65 10.06 -1.56
CA LEU A 130 -0.98 8.87 -1.03
C LEU A 130 -1.99 7.96 -0.31
N PRO A 131 -2.09 6.67 -0.69
CA PRO A 131 -2.92 5.71 0.04
C PRO A 131 -2.53 5.67 1.53
N GLY A 132 -3.49 5.89 2.42
CA GLY A 132 -3.26 5.85 3.88
C GLY A 132 -2.88 7.19 4.53
N LEU A 133 -2.67 8.25 3.75
CA LEU A 133 -2.38 9.60 4.27
C LEU A 133 -3.47 10.11 5.22
N GLU A 134 -4.74 9.76 4.97
CA GLU A 134 -5.87 10.20 5.79
C GLU A 134 -5.99 9.45 7.13
N LEU A 135 -5.34 8.30 7.29
CA LEU A 135 -5.50 7.44 8.47
C LEU A 135 -4.39 7.62 9.50
N LYS A 136 -3.20 8.04 9.06
CA LYS A 136 -2.06 8.37 9.92
C LYS A 136 -1.45 9.64 9.35
N GLY A 137 -1.50 10.73 10.11
CA GLY A 137 -0.87 11.99 9.73
C GLY A 137 0.58 11.77 9.36
N ALA A 138 0.87 11.70 8.06
CA ALA A 138 2.22 11.50 7.59
C ALA A 138 2.99 12.80 7.78
N GLN A 139 4.22 12.68 8.27
CA GLN A 139 5.12 13.82 8.30
C GLN A 139 5.63 14.04 6.88
N MET A 140 5.18 15.13 6.26
CA MET A 140 5.63 15.55 4.94
C MET A 140 6.59 16.73 5.09
N SER A 141 7.70 16.65 4.39
CA SER A 141 8.69 17.72 4.34
C SER A 141 9.08 18.00 2.90
N ILE A 142 9.38 19.28 2.65
CA ILE A 142 9.89 19.74 1.37
C ILE A 142 11.40 19.81 1.50
N THR A 143 12.09 18.99 0.74
CA THR A 143 13.56 18.92 0.69
C THR A 143 14.00 19.39 -0.70
N SER A 144 13.88 20.69 -0.92
CA SER A 144 14.28 21.35 -2.17
C SER A 144 15.52 22.20 -1.94
N ALA A 145 16.46 22.19 -2.90
CA ALA A 145 17.40 23.29 -3.07
C ALA A 145 16.63 24.46 -3.69
N GLN A 146 15.96 25.26 -2.86
CA GLN A 146 15.37 26.52 -3.33
C GLN A 146 16.53 27.50 -3.53
N ASP A 147 17.01 27.60 -4.78
CA ASP A 147 18.04 28.56 -5.18
C ASP A 147 17.38 29.69 -6.00
N PRO A 148 17.50 30.96 -5.58
CA PRO A 148 18.13 31.42 -4.35
C PRO A 148 17.28 31.19 -3.10
N SER A 149 17.95 31.09 -1.95
CA SER A 149 17.37 30.89 -0.60
C SER A 149 16.37 31.96 -0.14
N TYR A 150 16.05 32.93 -0.99
CA TYR A 150 15.21 34.10 -0.73
C TYR A 150 14.12 34.34 -1.81
N PHE A 151 13.87 33.40 -2.72
CA PHE A 151 12.97 33.59 -3.87
C PHE A 151 11.73 32.68 -3.84
N PRO A 152 10.50 33.23 -3.93
CA PRO A 152 9.95 34.35 -3.16
C PRO A 152 9.48 33.95 -1.75
N GLY A 153 9.69 32.69 -1.37
CA GLY A 153 9.28 32.10 -0.10
C GLY A 153 9.13 30.60 -0.28
N SER A 154 9.33 29.84 0.80
CA SER A 154 9.18 28.39 0.71
C SER A 154 7.73 28.02 0.50
N PHE A 155 7.46 27.29 -0.57
CA PHE A 155 6.25 26.48 -0.68
C PHE A 155 6.07 25.65 0.59
N SER A 156 4.83 25.33 0.93
CA SER A 156 4.52 24.52 2.11
C SER A 156 3.64 23.34 1.74
N ILE A 157 3.82 22.22 2.45
CA ILE A 157 2.93 21.06 2.36
C ILE A 157 2.37 20.77 3.75
N ASN A 158 1.04 20.62 3.84
CA ASN A 158 0.38 20.30 5.11
C ASN A 158 0.19 18.78 5.28
N GLN A 159 -0.29 18.35 6.46
CA GLN A 159 -0.54 16.94 6.78
C GLN A 159 -1.60 16.26 5.91
N GLN A 160 -2.40 17.04 5.18
CA GLN A 160 -3.40 16.56 4.22
C GLN A 160 -2.82 16.40 2.80
N GLY A 161 -1.52 16.64 2.61
CA GLY A 161 -0.85 16.52 1.32
C GLY A 161 -1.10 17.71 0.40
N TRP A 162 -1.60 18.84 0.92
CA TRP A 162 -1.85 20.03 0.11
C TRP A 162 -0.57 20.83 -0.04
N LEU A 163 -0.10 20.91 -1.29
CA LEU A 163 0.96 21.84 -1.67
C LEU A 163 0.36 23.23 -1.82
N GLN A 164 0.99 24.22 -1.19
CA GLN A 164 0.50 25.59 -1.17
C GLN A 164 1.55 26.59 -1.69
N ALA A 165 1.03 27.65 -2.31
CA ALA A 165 1.83 28.78 -2.78
C ALA A 165 2.47 29.52 -1.60
N PRO A 166 3.65 30.14 -1.79
CA PRO A 166 4.28 30.97 -0.77
C PRO A 166 3.34 32.07 -0.27
N ALA A 167 3.45 32.41 1.01
CA ALA A 167 2.66 33.49 1.62
C ALA A 167 2.97 34.88 1.03
N GLN A 168 4.10 35.00 0.34
CA GLN A 168 4.57 36.20 -0.34
C GLN A 168 3.99 36.34 -1.76
N GLY A 169 3.39 35.29 -2.32
CA GLY A 169 2.91 35.24 -3.71
C GLY A 169 4.03 34.99 -4.73
N LEU A 170 3.64 34.82 -5.99
CA LEU A 170 4.55 34.50 -7.11
C LEU A 170 4.68 35.64 -8.15
N LYS A 171 4.06 36.79 -7.90
CA LYS A 171 3.95 37.89 -8.88
C LYS A 171 5.32 38.50 -9.21
N GLY A 172 5.67 38.58 -10.49
CA GLY A 172 6.95 39.11 -10.97
C GLY A 172 8.12 38.14 -10.80
N GLN A 173 7.84 36.84 -10.74
CA GLN A 173 8.82 35.78 -10.45
C GLN A 173 8.90 34.72 -11.56
N SER A 174 8.61 35.10 -12.81
CA SER A 174 8.50 34.16 -13.95
C SER A 174 9.81 33.51 -14.43
N GLN A 175 10.83 33.45 -13.57
CA GLN A 175 12.02 32.65 -13.83
C GLN A 175 11.76 31.19 -13.41
N LYS A 176 12.08 30.23 -14.29
CA LYS A 176 11.89 28.79 -14.05
C LYS A 176 12.53 28.32 -12.75
N VAL A 177 11.73 27.97 -11.74
CA VAL A 177 12.22 27.39 -10.48
C VAL A 177 11.95 25.89 -10.46
N SER A 178 12.97 25.05 -10.66
CA SER A 178 12.87 23.60 -10.44
C SER A 178 12.94 23.30 -8.94
N MET A 179 11.99 22.54 -8.40
CA MET A 179 11.97 22.14 -6.99
C MET A 179 11.88 20.64 -6.82
N THR A 180 12.78 20.08 -6.02
CA THR A 180 12.87 18.65 -5.76
C THR A 180 12.25 18.28 -4.40
N TRP A 181 11.77 17.05 -4.25
CA TRP A 181 11.14 16.54 -3.02
C TRP A 181 11.70 15.14 -2.71
N ASP A 182 12.09 14.94 -1.46
CA ASP A 182 12.53 13.67 -0.88
C ASP A 182 11.85 13.50 0.49
N LEU A 183 11.10 12.41 0.67
CA LEU A 183 10.43 12.08 1.92
C LEU A 183 11.32 11.12 2.70
N GLY A 184 12.10 11.68 3.63
CA GLY A 184 13.07 10.93 4.42
C GLY A 184 12.48 9.69 5.10
N GLY A 185 13.10 8.54 4.83
CA GLY A 185 12.83 7.26 5.47
C GLY A 185 14.09 6.40 5.55
N ILE A 186 14.34 5.87 6.75
CA ILE A 186 15.54 5.14 7.17
C ILE A 186 15.80 3.92 6.24
N HIS A 187 17.08 3.79 5.83
CA HIS A 187 17.66 2.81 4.88
C HIS A 187 17.50 3.13 3.39
N GLY A 188 18.34 4.07 2.95
CA GLY A 188 19.17 3.91 1.76
C GLY A 188 18.46 4.14 0.43
N LEU A 189 18.67 5.32 -0.14
CA LEU A 189 19.17 5.55 -1.49
C LEU A 189 19.32 7.07 -1.64
N GLY A 190 20.56 7.55 -1.59
CA GLY A 190 20.92 8.90 -1.98
C GLY A 190 21.60 8.85 -3.33
N MET A 191 21.27 9.78 -4.23
CA MET A 191 22.17 10.29 -5.26
C MET A 191 21.61 11.55 -5.91
N GLN A 192 22.55 12.41 -6.32
CA GLN A 192 22.43 13.83 -6.67
C GLN A 192 22.74 14.03 -8.17
N TRP A 193 22.27 15.16 -8.72
CA TRP A 193 22.74 15.94 -9.90
C TRP A 193 21.71 16.25 -11.00
N VAL A 194 21.99 17.37 -11.67
CA VAL A 194 21.13 18.29 -12.44
C VAL A 194 21.57 18.35 -13.92
N GLU A 195 20.59 18.63 -14.78
CA GLU A 195 20.60 19.07 -16.19
C GLU A 195 20.88 18.08 -17.33
N THR A 196 19.97 18.16 -18.31
CA THR A 196 19.79 17.41 -19.57
C THR A 196 19.24 15.98 -19.43
N LEU A 197 17.96 15.81 -19.83
CA LEU A 197 17.15 14.57 -19.88
C LEU A 197 17.92 13.31 -20.37
N PRO A 198 17.51 12.04 -20.06
CA PRO A 198 16.67 11.44 -18.98
C PRO A 198 17.31 10.17 -18.30
N PRO A 199 16.66 9.32 -17.45
CA PRO A 199 15.61 9.54 -16.43
C PRO A 199 15.93 8.91 -15.03
N GLY A 200 15.43 9.55 -13.95
CA GLY A 200 15.31 9.03 -12.58
C GLY A 200 14.59 10.05 -11.69
N ASP A 201 13.90 9.61 -10.64
CA ASP A 201 12.69 10.20 -10.05
C ASP A 201 12.79 11.65 -9.50
N PHE A 202 11.98 12.59 -10.03
CA PHE A 202 11.89 14.00 -9.57
C PHE A 202 10.49 14.58 -9.81
N PHE A 203 10.02 15.55 -9.01
CA PHE A 203 8.96 16.47 -9.44
C PHE A 203 9.62 17.78 -9.88
N VAL A 204 9.02 18.50 -10.84
CA VAL A 204 9.49 19.82 -11.29
C VAL A 204 8.30 20.75 -11.27
N LEU A 205 8.38 21.86 -10.54
CA LEU A 205 7.39 22.93 -10.61
C LEU A 205 7.78 23.88 -11.74
N GLY A 206 6.89 24.14 -12.69
CA GLY A 206 7.08 25.20 -13.68
C GLY A 206 6.29 26.42 -13.24
N ILE A 207 6.92 27.59 -13.15
CA ILE A 207 6.17 28.85 -13.05
C ILE A 207 6.02 29.37 -14.49
N LEU A 208 4.78 29.65 -14.90
CA LEU A 208 4.49 30.25 -16.22
C LEU A 208 4.19 31.74 -16.09
N ASP A 209 4.56 32.49 -17.14
CA ASP A 209 4.33 33.94 -17.31
C ASP A 209 2.86 34.36 -17.21
#